data_AF-A0A1B6KH21-F1
#
_entry.id   AF-A0A1B6KH21-F1
#
_cell.length_a   1.000
_cell.length_b   1.000
_cell.length_c   1.000
_cell.angle_alpha   90.00
_cell.angle_beta   90.00
_cell.angle_gamma   90.00
#
_symmetry.space_group_name_H-M   'P 1'
#
loop_
_entity.id
_entity.type
_entity.pdbx_description
1 polymer ?
#
loop_
_entity_poly.entity_id
_entity_poly.type
_entity_poly.pdbx_seq_one_letter_code
_entity_poly.pdbx_strand_id
1 'polypeptide(L)'
;MESTAKLINSNDIGVRFKDVAGCEEAKVEIMEFVNFLKNPQQYIDLGAKIPKGAMLTGPPGTGKTLLAKATAGEANVPFITVSGSEFLEMFVGVGPSRVRDM
;
A
#
# COMPACT_ATOMS: atom_id res chain seq x y z
N MET A 1 -3.14 23.12 -4.79
CA MET A 1 -4.08 22.64 -3.75
C MET A 1 -3.41 21.46 -3.09
N GLU A 2 -3.30 21.45 -1.76
CA GLU A 2 -2.60 20.37 -1.04
C GLU A 2 -3.40 19.07 -1.13
N SER A 3 -2.69 17.96 -1.35
CA SER A 3 -3.27 16.63 -1.34
C SER A 3 -3.73 16.27 0.08
N THR A 4 -4.92 15.70 0.23
CA THR A 4 -5.42 15.18 1.52
C THR A 4 -4.79 13.84 1.91
N ALA A 5 -3.95 13.29 1.03
CA ALA A 5 -3.20 12.07 1.28
C ALA A 5 -2.33 12.21 2.53
N LYS A 6 -2.40 11.21 3.41
CA LYS A 6 -1.52 11.13 4.57
C LYS A 6 -0.27 10.36 4.17
N LEU A 7 0.88 11.02 4.24
CA LEU A 7 2.19 10.40 4.11
C LEU A 7 2.69 10.00 5.51
N ILE A 8 2.99 8.71 5.67
CA ILE A 8 3.64 8.17 6.87
C ILE A 8 5.06 7.80 6.48
N ASN A 9 6.08 8.40 7.12
CA ASN A 9 7.46 8.05 6.84
C ASN A 9 7.75 6.64 7.32
N SER A 10 8.72 5.96 6.71
CA SER A 10 9.10 4.60 7.06
C SER A 10 9.45 4.44 8.56
N ASN A 11 10.09 5.44 9.16
CA ASN A 11 10.44 5.45 10.59
C ASN A 11 9.22 5.52 11.52
N ASP A 12 8.11 6.08 11.04
CA ASP A 12 6.88 6.27 11.80
C ASP A 12 5.93 5.06 11.68
N ILE A 13 6.25 4.08 10.82
CA ILE A 13 5.48 2.85 10.66
C ILE A 13 5.85 1.88 11.78
N GLY A 14 5.09 1.93 12.88
CA GLY A 14 5.24 1.05 14.03
C GLY A 14 4.64 -0.37 13.89
N VAL A 15 4.35 -0.83 12.66
CA VAL A 15 3.69 -2.12 12.41
C VAL A 15 4.54 -2.97 11.47
N ARG A 16 4.69 -4.26 11.78
CA ARG A 16 5.46 -5.28 11.05
C ARG A 16 4.60 -6.55 10.85
N PHE A 17 5.05 -7.53 10.06
CA PHE A 17 4.25 -8.75 9.83
C PHE A 17 4.04 -9.59 11.09
N LYS A 18 4.94 -9.49 12.07
CA LYS A 18 4.76 -10.10 13.40
C LYS A 18 3.50 -9.60 14.12
N ASP A 19 3.03 -8.40 13.81
CA ASP A 19 1.86 -7.78 14.44
C ASP A 19 0.55 -8.16 13.73
N VAL A 20 0.63 -8.86 12.59
CA VAL A 20 -0.51 -9.43 11.89
C VAL A 20 -0.61 -10.91 12.26
N ALA A 21 -1.69 -11.31 12.92
CA ALA A 21 -1.97 -12.73 13.20
C ALA A 21 -2.82 -13.35 12.09
N GLY A 22 -2.58 -14.62 11.76
CA GLY A 22 -3.32 -15.33 10.70
C GLY A 22 -2.98 -14.83 9.30
N CYS A 23 -3.89 -15.11 8.35
CA CYS A 23 -3.81 -14.68 6.94
C CYS A 23 -2.51 -15.10 6.26
N GLU A 24 -2.05 -16.32 6.54
CA GLU A 24 -0.77 -16.87 6.11
C GLU A 24 -0.63 -16.82 4.59
N GLU A 25 -1.68 -17.19 3.85
CA GLU A 25 -1.70 -17.13 2.39
C GLU A 25 -1.57 -15.69 1.88
N ALA A 26 -2.33 -14.77 2.47
CA ALA A 26 -2.28 -13.35 2.08
C ALA A 26 -0.92 -12.71 2.41
N LYS A 27 -0.28 -13.11 3.51
CA LYS A 27 1.09 -12.67 3.84
C LYS A 27 2.10 -13.19 2.84
N VAL A 28 1.96 -14.43 2.37
CA VAL A 28 2.86 -15.00 1.34
C VAL A 28 2.76 -14.20 0.05
N GLU A 29 1.56 -13.92 -0.45
CA GLU A 29 1.37 -13.10 -1.65
C GLU A 29 1.92 -11.68 -1.47
N ILE A 30 1.68 -11.08 -0.32
CA ILE A 30 2.13 -9.71 -0.02
C ILE A 30 3.66 -9.65 0.22
N MET A 31 4.29 -10.73 0.68
CA MET A 31 5.76 -10.81 0.82
C MET A 31 6.47 -10.65 -0.53
N GLU A 32 5.84 -11.04 -1.64
CA GLU A 32 6.39 -10.79 -2.97
C GLU A 32 6.54 -9.28 -3.25
N PHE A 33 5.57 -8.46 -2.82
CA PHE A 33 5.67 -7.00 -2.93
C PHE A 33 6.83 -6.46 -2.09
N VAL A 34 7.04 -6.98 -0.87
CA VAL A 34 8.17 -6.58 -0.01
C VAL A 34 9.49 -6.94 -0.68
N ASN A 35 9.63 -8.15 -1.21
CA ASN A 35 10.85 -8.58 -1.88
C ASN A 35 11.11 -7.74 -3.14
N PHE A 36 10.07 -7.44 -3.90
CA PHE A 36 10.15 -6.56 -5.05
C PHE A 36 10.63 -5.15 -4.66
N LEU A 37 10.05 -4.54 -3.62
CA LEU A 37 10.42 -3.20 -3.16
C LEU A 37 11.88 -3.15 -2.66
N LYS A 38 12.40 -4.24 -2.11
CA LYS A 38 13.80 -4.34 -1.65
C LYS A 38 14.78 -4.66 -2.78
N ASN A 39 14.39 -5.53 -3.71
CA ASN A 39 15.28 -6.10 -4.74
C ASN A 39 14.69 -5.94 -6.16
N PRO A 40 14.38 -4.72 -6.63
CA PRO A 40 13.69 -4.52 -7.90
C PRO A 40 14.52 -5.01 -9.11
N GLN A 41 15.84 -4.92 -9.03
CA GLN A 41 16.74 -5.30 -10.13
C GLN A 41 16.63 -6.78 -10.52
N GLN A 42 16.52 -7.67 -9.53
CA GLN A 42 16.37 -9.11 -9.77
C GLN A 42 15.16 -9.43 -10.65
N TYR A 43 14.04 -8.72 -10.44
CA TYR A 43 12.82 -8.93 -11.21
C TYR A 43 12.95 -8.38 -12.64
N ILE A 44 13.66 -7.25 -12.82
CA ILE A 44 13.94 -6.66 -14.13
C ILE A 44 14.85 -7.59 -14.95
N ASP A 45 15.89 -8.14 -14.33
CA ASP A 45 16.86 -9.03 -14.98
C ASP A 45 16.20 -10.33 -15.46
N LEU A 46 15.20 -10.83 -14.72
CA LEU A 46 14.37 -11.98 -15.09
C LEU A 46 13.31 -11.66 -16.16
N GLY A 47 13.13 -10.38 -16.54
CA GLY A 47 12.06 -9.94 -17.43
C GLY A 47 10.67 -10.06 -16.81
N ALA A 48 10.57 -10.14 -15.48
CA ALA A 48 9.30 -10.27 -14.77
C ALA A 48 8.52 -8.95 -14.81
N LYS A 49 7.20 -9.05 -15.01
CA LYS A 49 6.32 -7.90 -14.90
C LYS A 49 6.05 -7.58 -13.44
N ILE A 50 6.31 -6.33 -13.08
CA ILE A 50 6.10 -5.82 -11.73
C ILE A 50 4.60 -5.78 -11.42
N PRO A 51 4.14 -6.39 -10.32
CA PRO A 51 2.77 -6.23 -9.85
C PRO A 51 2.46 -4.75 -9.59
N LYS A 52 1.44 -4.22 -10.28
CA LYS A 52 1.08 -2.79 -10.17
C LYS A 52 0.23 -2.47 -8.93
N GLY A 53 -0.30 -3.49 -8.25
CA GLY A 53 -1.10 -3.34 -7.06
C GLY A 53 -1.78 -4.66 -6.68
N ALA A 54 -2.35 -4.68 -5.48
CA ALA A 54 -3.15 -5.78 -4.96
C ALA A 54 -4.47 -5.24 -4.41
N MET A 55 -5.54 -6.04 -4.50
CA MET A 55 -6.83 -5.71 -3.92
C MET A 55 -7.10 -6.61 -2.72
N LEU A 56 -7.16 -6.02 -1.53
CA LEU A 56 -7.47 -6.74 -0.30
C LEU A 56 -8.98 -6.72 -0.06
N THR A 57 -9.63 -7.88 -0.11
CA THR A 57 -11.09 -8.02 0.11
C THR A 57 -11.40 -8.81 1.37
N GLY A 58 -12.53 -8.53 2.01
CA GLY A 58 -13.04 -9.29 3.14
C GLY A 58 -13.89 -8.46 4.10
N PRO A 59 -14.55 -9.08 5.09
CA PRO A 59 -15.36 -8.41 6.10
C PRO A 59 -14.61 -7.28 6.85
N PRO A 60 -15.30 -6.28 7.41
CA PRO A 60 -14.64 -5.28 8.26
C PRO A 60 -13.92 -5.96 9.44
N GLY A 61 -12.78 -5.41 9.85
CA GLY A 61 -12.00 -5.93 10.98
C GLY A 61 -11.01 -7.07 10.67
N THR A 62 -10.96 -7.57 9.42
CA THR A 62 -10.03 -8.67 9.03
C THR A 62 -8.57 -8.25 8.79
N GLY A 63 -8.15 -7.09 9.29
CA GLY A 63 -6.74 -6.69 9.21
C GLY A 63 -6.23 -6.22 7.84
N LYS A 64 -7.07 -5.94 6.84
CA LYS A 64 -6.65 -5.44 5.51
C LYS A 64 -5.72 -4.22 5.58
N THR A 65 -6.15 -3.17 6.27
CA THR A 65 -5.34 -1.94 6.45
C THR A 65 -4.10 -2.20 7.31
N LEU A 66 -4.18 -3.14 8.25
CA LEU A 66 -3.04 -3.51 9.10
C LEU A 66 -1.97 -4.23 8.27
N LEU A 67 -2.37 -5.17 7.41
CA LEU A 67 -1.49 -5.89 6.49
C LEU A 67 -0.81 -4.93 5.50
N ALA A 68 -1.56 -3.97 4.93
CA ALA A 68 -0.99 -2.95 4.05
C ALA A 68 0.10 -2.11 4.77
N LYS A 69 -0.16 -1.67 6.01
CA LYS A 69 0.84 -0.94 6.82
C LYS A 69 2.05 -1.79 7.16
N ALA A 70 1.82 -3.05 7.56
CA ALA A 70 2.88 -3.99 7.87
C ALA A 70 3.78 -4.25 6.66
N THR A 71 3.23 -4.28 5.45
CA THR A 71 3.97 -4.42 4.18
C THR A 71 4.97 -3.29 3.98
N ALA A 72 4.51 -2.03 4.15
CA ALA A 72 5.40 -0.87 4.05
C ALA A 72 6.45 -0.84 5.17
N GLY A 73 6.06 -1.27 6.38
CA GLY A 73 6.98 -1.46 7.49
C GLY A 73 8.08 -2.49 7.19
N GLU A 74 7.73 -3.65 6.65
CA GLU A 74 8.70 -4.69 6.27
C GLU A 74 9.63 -4.24 5.16
N ALA A 75 9.11 -3.48 4.18
CA ALA A 75 9.88 -2.92 3.08
C ALA A 75 10.71 -1.69 3.47
N ASN A 76 10.48 -1.09 4.65
CA ASN A 76 11.07 0.19 5.09
C ASN A 76 10.85 1.33 4.08
N VAL A 77 9.68 1.38 3.45
CA VAL A 77 9.28 2.45 2.52
C VAL A 77 8.19 3.34 3.14
N PRO A 78 8.04 4.59 2.68
CA PRO A 78 6.92 5.43 3.10
C PRO A 78 5.56 4.80 2.76
N PHE A 79 4.55 5.05 3.59
CA PHE A 79 3.18 4.59 3.38
C PHE A 79 2.25 5.78 3.12
N ILE A 80 1.77 5.90 1.89
CA ILE A 80 0.79 6.90 1.49
C ILE A 80 -0.59 6.28 1.62
N THR A 81 -1.50 6.95 2.32
CA THR A 81 -2.88 6.50 2.48
C THR A 81 -3.87 7.60 2.13
N VAL A 82 -4.92 7.22 1.43
CA VAL A 82 -6.05 8.07 1.04
C VAL A 82 -7.35 7.28 1.17
N SER A 83 -8.41 7.90 1.66
CA SER A 83 -9.74 7.29 1.61
C SER A 83 -10.38 7.50 0.25
N GLY A 84 -10.99 6.46 -0.33
CA GLY A 84 -11.69 6.58 -1.61
C GLY A 84 -12.79 7.66 -1.62
N SER A 85 -13.41 7.91 -0.46
CA SER A 85 -14.40 8.97 -0.28
C SER A 85 -13.83 10.38 -0.47
N GLU A 86 -12.51 10.58 -0.32
CA GLU A 86 -11.87 11.89 -0.50
C GLU A 86 -11.78 12.34 -1.97
N PHE A 87 -12.05 11.43 -2.91
CA PHE A 87 -12.10 11.75 -4.33
C PHE A 87 -13.49 12.17 -4.81
N LEU A 88 -14.52 12.03 -3.96
CA LEU A 88 -15.89 12.43 -4.25
C LEU A 88 -16.11 13.87 -3.78
N GLU A 89 -16.38 14.77 -4.72
CA GLU A 89 -16.55 16.20 -4.46
C GLU A 89 -17.72 16.76 -5.28
N MET A 90 -18.34 17.83 -4.77
CA MET A 90 -19.45 18.51 -5.47
C MET A 90 -18.99 19.26 -6.73
N PHE A 91 -17.69 19.58 -6.83
CA PHE A 91 -17.13 20.36 -7.92
C PHE A 91 -16.45 19.48 -8.98
N VAL A 92 -16.88 19.64 -10.23
CA VAL A 92 -16.37 18.88 -11.38
C VAL A 92 -14.88 19.16 -11.59
N GLY A 93 -14.11 18.10 -11.87
CA GLY A 93 -12.68 18.20 -12.19
C GLY A 93 -11.74 18.17 -10.98
N VAL A 94 -12.24 18.40 -9.76
CA VAL A 94 -11.42 18.34 -8.52
C VAL A 94 -10.98 16.90 -8.23
N GLY A 95 -11.87 15.91 -8.36
CA GLY A 95 -11.55 14.49 -8.17
C GLY A 95 -10.41 13.99 -9.08
N PRO A 96 -10.52 14.14 -10.42
CA PRO A 96 -9.45 13.76 -11.36
C PRO A 96 -8.13 14.52 -11.21
N SER A 97 -8.13 15.74 -10.65
CA SER A 97 -6.89 16.46 -10.34
C SER A 97 -6.17 15.80 -9.17
N ARG A 98 -6.90 15.49 -8.09
CA ARG A 98 -6.33 14.84 -6.90
C ARG A 98 -5.70 13.48 -7.18
N VAL A 99 -6.27 12.71 -8.09
CA VAL A 99 -5.68 11.41 -8.52
C VAL A 99 -4.34 11.61 -9.24
N ARG A 100 -4.13 12.75 -9.90
CA ARG A 100 -2.86 13.06 -10.59
C ARG A 100 -1.81 13.70 -9.67
N ASP A 101 -2.26 14.43 -8.66
CA ASP A 101 -1.41 15.12 -7.69
C ASP A 101 -0.90 14.17 -6.57
N MET A 102 -1.41 12.94 -6.52
CA MET A 102 -0.90 11.83 -5.68
C MET A 102 0.16 11.01 -6.41
#